data_AF-A0A256YVJ9-F1
#
_entry.id   AF-A0A256YVJ9-F1
#
_cell.length_a   1.000
_cell.length_b   1.000
_cell.length_c   1.000
_cell.angle_alpha   90.00
_cell.angle_beta   90.00
_cell.angle_gamma   90.00
#
_symmetry.space_group_name_H-M   'P 1'
#
loop_
_entity.id
_entity.type
_entity.pdbx_description
1 polymer ?
#
loop_
_entity_poly.entity_id
_entity_poly.type
_entity_poly.pdbx_seq_one_letter_code
_entity_poly.pdbx_strand_id
1 'polypeptide(L)'
;MTMQWTDIIETWLREGEEGAEHILDYPWDTEVKPVEGPVPREAIIATHPKIPFNIEVVVSKHFTNLVINPLIPTDAIDAEERMRLYKKLLHLNTELNLMKSGLVGYDDQPVIQVDLDLQSLSKHEFDDALTLLIVGSQNLINMLGLEEKVQEFMLERFRQFVAIKLSEGESNDDIMDFLVNRGGLDSDIAEQLIDQVTKVLDSSKDTGEETSGRKYEGPMYG
;
A
#
# COMPACT_ATOMS: atom_id res chain seq x y z
N MET A 1 -20.83 -0.39 -25.70
CA MET A 1 -20.40 0.34 -24.49
C MET A 1 -18.90 0.39 -24.55
N THR A 2 -18.33 1.58 -24.71
CA THR A 2 -16.88 1.76 -24.59
C THR A 2 -16.57 1.68 -23.11
N MET A 3 -15.87 0.64 -22.65
CA MET A 3 -15.37 0.60 -21.26
C MET A 3 -14.51 1.84 -21.02
N GLN A 4 -14.69 2.49 -19.87
CA GLN A 4 -13.80 3.58 -19.49
C GLN A 4 -12.46 3.00 -19.04
N TRP A 5 -11.37 3.75 -19.21
CA TRP A 5 -10.04 3.28 -18.84
C TRP A 5 -9.93 2.92 -17.35
N THR A 6 -10.69 3.58 -16.48
CA THR A 6 -10.81 3.22 -15.07
C THR A 6 -11.29 1.77 -14.91
N ASP A 7 -12.37 1.38 -15.58
CA ASP A 7 -12.93 0.02 -15.51
C ASP A 7 -11.91 -1.01 -16.00
N ILE A 8 -11.20 -0.69 -17.09
CA ILE A 8 -10.21 -1.58 -17.71
C ILE A 8 -9.05 -1.83 -16.75
N ILE A 9 -8.48 -0.77 -16.20
CA ILE A 9 -7.32 -0.86 -15.29
C ILE A 9 -7.73 -1.52 -13.97
N GLU A 10 -8.90 -1.19 -13.43
CA GLU A 10 -9.42 -1.85 -12.23
C GLU A 10 -9.59 -3.36 -12.46
N THR A 11 -10.11 -3.74 -13.63
CA THR A 11 -10.25 -5.14 -14.01
C THR A 11 -8.88 -5.82 -14.06
N TRP A 12 -7.87 -5.21 -14.68
CA TRP A 12 -6.52 -5.77 -14.72
C TRP A 12 -5.90 -5.99 -13.35
N LEU A 13 -6.15 -5.09 -12.39
CA LEU A 13 -5.65 -5.20 -11.02
C LEU A 13 -6.36 -6.29 -10.21
N ARG A 14 -7.65 -6.54 -10.49
CA ARG A 14 -8.45 -7.55 -9.77
C ARG A 14 -8.32 -8.95 -10.34
N GLU A 15 -8.07 -9.07 -11.65
CA GLU A 15 -7.92 -10.34 -12.35
C GLU A 15 -6.55 -10.94 -12.06
N GLY A 16 -6.46 -11.74 -10.99
CA GLY A 16 -5.21 -12.36 -10.56
C GLY A 16 -5.39 -13.63 -9.73
N GLU A 17 -4.26 -14.27 -9.41
CA GLU A 17 -4.14 -15.45 -8.56
C GLU A 17 -2.94 -15.33 -7.59
N GLU A 18 -3.03 -15.98 -6.44
CA GLU A 18 -2.05 -15.78 -5.35
C GLU A 18 -0.63 -16.26 -5.62
N GLY A 19 -0.50 -17.18 -6.57
CA GLY A 19 0.75 -17.78 -6.97
C GLY A 19 1.36 -17.18 -8.23
N ALA A 20 0.83 -16.06 -8.72
CA ALA A 20 1.30 -15.48 -9.98
C ALA A 20 2.78 -15.04 -9.90
N GLU A 21 3.52 -15.24 -10.99
CA GLU A 21 4.90 -14.73 -11.11
C GLU A 21 4.94 -13.22 -11.33
N HIS A 22 3.91 -12.67 -11.97
CA HIS A 22 3.78 -11.26 -12.31
C HIS A 22 2.97 -10.50 -11.25
N ILE A 23 3.44 -9.31 -10.89
CA ILE A 23 2.85 -8.53 -9.79
C ILE A 23 1.45 -8.01 -10.15
N LEU A 24 1.20 -7.68 -11.43
CA LEU A 24 -0.15 -7.32 -11.88
C LEU A 24 -1.15 -8.47 -11.74
N ASP A 25 -0.69 -9.71 -11.80
CA ASP A 25 -1.54 -10.89 -11.71
C ASP A 25 -1.76 -11.34 -10.25
N TYR A 26 -1.36 -10.53 -9.26
CA TYR A 26 -1.87 -10.67 -7.90
C TYR A 26 -3.31 -10.16 -7.82
N PRO A 27 -4.17 -10.69 -6.93
CA PRO A 27 -5.52 -10.17 -6.75
C PRO A 27 -5.48 -8.92 -5.85
N TRP A 28 -5.35 -7.74 -6.46
CA TRP A 28 -5.34 -6.47 -5.74
C TRP A 28 -6.73 -6.11 -5.21
N ASP A 29 -6.77 -5.60 -3.98
CA ASP A 29 -7.96 -4.92 -3.46
C ASP A 29 -7.98 -3.50 -4.03
N THR A 30 -9.06 -3.13 -4.72
CA THR A 30 -9.19 -1.80 -5.35
C THR A 30 -10.39 -1.02 -4.82
N GLU A 31 -10.20 0.28 -4.63
CA GLU A 31 -11.25 1.24 -4.30
C GLU A 31 -11.19 2.44 -5.26
N VAL A 32 -12.28 2.72 -5.97
CA VAL A 32 -12.35 3.87 -6.91
C VAL A 32 -12.86 5.11 -6.19
N LYS A 33 -12.10 6.21 -6.26
CA LYS A 33 -12.43 7.50 -5.64
C LYS A 33 -12.39 8.64 -6.65
N PRO A 34 -13.27 9.64 -6.53
CA PRO A 34 -13.12 10.88 -7.28
C PRO A 34 -11.91 11.66 -6.75
N VAL A 35 -11.15 12.27 -7.66
CA VAL A 35 -10.01 13.13 -7.32
C VAL A 35 -10.44 14.59 -7.45
N GLU A 36 -10.25 15.36 -6.38
CA GLU A 36 -10.52 16.80 -6.41
C GLU A 36 -9.57 17.51 -7.38
N GLY A 37 -10.11 18.47 -8.15
CA GLY A 37 -9.31 19.25 -9.07
C GLY A 37 -10.15 20.02 -10.08
N PRO A 38 -9.50 20.84 -10.92
CA PRO A 38 -10.16 21.63 -11.95
C PRO A 38 -10.79 20.78 -13.07
N VAL A 39 -10.40 19.51 -13.16
CA VAL A 39 -10.90 18.53 -14.14
C VAL A 39 -11.33 17.27 -13.38
N PRO A 40 -12.54 16.72 -13.66
CA PRO A 40 -12.96 15.45 -13.09
C PRO A 40 -11.97 14.34 -13.44
N ARG A 41 -11.48 13.65 -12.42
CA ARG A 41 -10.57 12.51 -12.52
C ARG A 41 -11.00 11.47 -11.50
N GLU A 42 -10.64 10.23 -11.78
CA GLU A 42 -10.84 9.10 -10.88
C GLU A 42 -9.48 8.55 -10.47
N ALA A 43 -9.37 8.10 -9.23
CA ALA A 43 -8.22 7.38 -8.71
C ALA A 43 -8.67 5.98 -8.32
N ILE A 44 -7.93 4.98 -8.76
CA ILE A 44 -8.03 3.62 -8.24
C ILE A 44 -6.98 3.50 -7.15
N ILE A 45 -7.41 3.27 -5.92
CA ILE A 45 -6.51 2.96 -4.81
C ILE A 45 -6.34 1.45 -4.78
N ALA A 46 -5.18 0.97 -5.21
CA ALA A 46 -4.85 -0.45 -5.23
C ALA A 46 -4.00 -0.82 -4.00
N THR A 47 -4.39 -1.88 -3.31
CA THR A 47 -3.67 -2.38 -2.13
C THR A 47 -3.46 -3.88 -2.23
N HIS A 48 -2.33 -4.36 -1.72
CA HIS A 48 -2.02 -5.79 -1.68
C HIS A 48 -1.29 -6.14 -0.38
N PRO A 49 -1.54 -7.30 0.25
CA PRO A 49 -0.92 -7.68 1.53
C PRO A 49 0.61 -7.74 1.49
N LYS A 50 1.23 -8.07 0.35
CA LYS A 50 2.69 -8.13 0.17
C LYS A 50 3.35 -6.75 -0.04
N ILE A 51 2.55 -5.70 -0.25
CA ILE A 51 3.06 -4.39 -0.67
C ILE A 51 2.80 -3.37 0.45
N PRO A 52 3.85 -2.68 0.94
CA PRO A 52 3.74 -1.81 2.11
C PRO A 52 3.07 -0.46 1.83
N PHE A 53 2.80 -0.15 0.57
CA PHE A 53 2.19 1.10 0.15
C PHE A 53 0.95 0.86 -0.69
N ASN A 54 0.04 1.82 -0.64
CA ASN A 54 -1.05 1.91 -1.59
C ASN A 54 -0.48 2.46 -2.90
N ILE A 55 -1.00 1.93 -4.01
CA ILE A 55 -0.70 2.44 -5.35
C ILE A 55 -1.92 3.23 -5.79
N GLU A 56 -1.73 4.52 -6.00
CA GLU A 56 -2.79 5.39 -6.53
C GLU A 56 -2.65 5.45 -8.05
N VAL A 57 -3.69 5.00 -8.75
CA VAL A 57 -3.76 5.06 -10.21
C VAL A 57 -4.75 6.14 -10.61
N VAL A 58 -4.25 7.32 -10.94
CA VAL A 58 -5.07 8.44 -11.38
C VAL A 58 -5.32 8.31 -12.88
N VAL A 59 -6.58 8.21 -13.27
CA VAL A 59 -6.99 8.11 -14.67
C VAL A 59 -7.51 9.47 -15.13
N SER A 60 -6.89 9.98 -16.21
CA SER A 60 -7.30 11.21 -16.88
C SER A 60 -7.72 10.91 -18.32
N LYS A 61 -8.02 11.97 -19.09
CA LYS A 61 -8.50 11.80 -20.48
C LYS A 61 -7.49 11.12 -21.41
N HIS A 62 -6.20 11.38 -21.22
CA HIS A 62 -5.14 10.94 -22.16
C HIS A 62 -4.01 10.18 -21.48
N PHE A 63 -3.86 10.33 -20.18
CA PHE A 63 -2.80 9.68 -19.42
C PHE A 63 -3.37 9.00 -18.20
N THR A 64 -2.69 7.96 -17.74
CA THR A 64 -2.81 7.47 -16.37
C THR A 64 -1.49 7.66 -15.64
N ASN A 65 -1.58 7.99 -14.36
CA ASN A 65 -0.44 8.18 -13.48
C ASN A 65 -0.52 7.14 -12.38
N LEU A 66 0.48 6.28 -12.26
CA LEU A 66 0.63 5.39 -11.12
C LEU A 66 1.55 6.08 -10.12
N VAL A 67 1.14 6.19 -8.86
CA VAL A 67 1.85 6.96 -7.83
C VAL A 67 1.97 6.13 -6.55
N ILE A 68 3.17 6.15 -5.97
CA ILE A 68 3.39 5.78 -4.57
C ILE A 68 3.81 7.04 -3.82
N ASN A 69 3.00 7.39 -2.82
CA ASN A 69 3.31 8.43 -1.84
C ASN A 69 3.44 7.78 -0.46
N PRO A 70 4.66 7.71 0.12
CA PRO A 70 4.87 7.22 1.48
C PRO A 70 4.24 8.10 2.58
N LEU A 71 3.75 9.30 2.24
CA LEU A 71 3.17 10.30 3.15
C LEU A 71 4.16 10.76 4.21
N ILE A 72 5.42 10.96 3.81
CA ILE A 72 6.50 11.36 4.71
C ILE A 72 6.85 12.81 4.44
N PRO A 73 6.46 13.74 5.34
CA PRO A 73 6.86 15.13 5.22
C PRO A 73 8.37 15.28 5.46
N THR A 74 8.99 16.24 4.77
CA THR A 74 10.43 16.52 4.91
C THR A 74 10.71 17.88 5.56
N ASP A 75 9.66 18.58 5.99
CA ASP A 75 9.74 19.87 6.68
C ASP A 75 10.50 19.79 8.02
N ALA A 76 10.36 18.66 8.73
CA ALA A 76 11.01 18.38 10.00
C ALA A 76 12.45 17.83 9.86
N ILE A 77 12.90 17.53 8.64
CA ILE A 77 14.26 17.05 8.37
C ILE A 77 15.22 18.24 8.35
N ASP A 78 16.43 18.07 8.90
CA ASP A 78 17.43 19.12 8.84
C ASP A 78 17.81 19.47 7.39
N ALA A 79 18.23 20.72 7.17
CA ALA A 79 18.44 21.21 5.81
C ALA A 79 19.53 20.45 5.03
N GLU A 80 20.55 19.94 5.71
CA GLU A 80 21.63 19.19 5.06
C GLU A 80 21.15 17.80 4.67
N GLU A 81 20.48 17.10 5.57
CA GLU A 81 19.90 15.79 5.32
C GLU A 81 18.81 15.84 4.23
N ARG A 82 17.94 16.86 4.27
CA ARG A 82 16.93 17.09 3.24
C ARG A 82 17.56 17.33 1.86
N MET A 83 18.63 18.11 1.79
CA MET A 83 19.35 18.33 0.52
C MET A 83 19.98 17.04 -0.01
N ARG A 84 20.54 16.21 0.88
CA ARG A 84 21.06 14.88 0.50
C ARG A 84 19.96 13.99 -0.04
N LEU A 85 18.79 13.95 0.62
CA LEU A 85 17.62 13.22 0.16
C LEU A 85 17.19 13.68 -1.23
N TYR A 86 16.99 14.98 -1.44
CA TYR A 86 16.56 15.52 -2.74
C TYR A 86 17.56 15.21 -3.86
N LYS A 87 18.86 15.29 -3.56
CA LYS A 87 19.90 14.88 -4.51
C LYS A 87 19.77 13.39 -4.87
N LYS A 88 19.53 12.51 -3.90
CA LYS A 88 19.34 11.08 -4.17
C LYS A 88 18.07 10.82 -4.99
N LEU A 89 16.96 11.52 -4.72
CA LEU A 89 15.73 11.45 -5.54
C LEU A 89 16.02 11.83 -7.01
N LEU A 90 16.76 12.92 -7.23
CA LEU A 90 17.16 13.32 -8.59
C LEU A 90 18.04 12.27 -9.29
N HIS A 91 18.92 11.58 -8.56
CA HIS A 91 19.70 10.48 -9.11
C HIS A 91 18.82 9.27 -9.47
N LEU A 92 17.79 8.97 -8.67
CA LEU A 92 16.85 7.88 -8.93
C LEU A 92 16.15 8.02 -10.29
N ASN A 93 15.90 9.26 -10.75
CA ASN A 93 15.34 9.55 -12.08
C ASN A 93 16.24 9.12 -13.25
N THR A 94 17.52 8.84 -12.98
CA THR A 94 18.49 8.36 -13.99
C THR A 94 18.72 6.85 -13.92
N GLU A 95 18.30 6.19 -12.84
CA GLU A 95 18.52 4.76 -12.60
C GLU A 95 17.37 3.90 -13.13
N LEU A 96 16.15 4.42 -13.10
CA LEU A 96 14.94 3.70 -13.47
C LEU A 96 14.21 4.42 -14.61
N ASN A 97 14.26 3.86 -15.82
CA ASN A 97 13.57 4.40 -17.00
C ASN A 97 12.06 4.45 -16.76
N LEU A 98 11.36 5.46 -17.29
CA LEU A 98 9.90 5.68 -17.15
C LEU A 98 9.40 6.12 -15.76
N MET A 99 10.17 5.86 -14.70
CA MET A 99 9.85 6.37 -13.37
C MET A 99 10.45 7.75 -13.15
N LYS A 100 9.68 8.62 -12.50
CA LYS A 100 10.16 9.90 -11.96
C LYS A 100 9.87 9.95 -10.47
N SER A 101 10.81 10.50 -9.73
CA SER A 101 10.62 10.95 -8.36
C SER A 101 10.36 12.45 -8.33
N GLY A 102 9.67 12.91 -7.30
CA GLY A 102 9.35 14.31 -7.10
C GLY A 102 8.94 14.62 -5.67
N LEU A 103 8.48 15.85 -5.47
CA LEU A 103 7.93 16.33 -4.22
C LEU A 103 6.50 16.80 -4.46
N VAL A 104 5.59 16.49 -3.54
CA VAL A 104 4.20 16.95 -3.55
C VAL A 104 3.81 17.55 -2.19
N GLY A 105 2.71 18.30 -2.17
CA GLY A 105 2.22 18.93 -0.94
C GLY A 105 2.98 20.19 -0.55
N TYR A 106 2.61 20.77 0.59
CA TYR A 106 3.25 21.98 1.14
C TYR A 106 4.44 21.65 2.05
N ASP A 107 4.51 20.40 2.48
CA ASP A 107 5.44 19.77 3.41
C ASP A 107 6.52 18.95 2.68
N ASP A 108 6.62 19.10 1.35
CA ASP A 108 7.59 18.43 0.47
C ASP A 108 7.65 16.92 0.71
N GLN A 109 6.58 16.21 0.38
CA GLN A 109 6.51 14.76 0.48
C GLN A 109 7.18 14.08 -0.74
N PRO A 110 8.20 13.21 -0.55
CA PRO A 110 8.80 12.45 -1.63
C PRO A 110 7.79 11.49 -2.25
N VAL A 111 7.69 11.49 -3.57
CA VAL A 111 6.86 10.55 -4.32
C VAL A 111 7.64 9.92 -5.45
N ILE A 112 7.20 8.74 -5.88
CA ILE A 112 7.58 8.15 -7.15
C ILE A 112 6.33 7.92 -7.99
N GLN A 113 6.47 8.06 -9.30
CA GLN A 113 5.35 7.94 -10.21
C GLN A 113 5.79 7.51 -11.61
N VAL A 114 4.89 6.88 -12.35
CA VAL A 114 5.02 6.54 -13.76
C VAL A 114 3.82 7.12 -14.51
N ASP A 115 4.08 7.75 -15.66
CA ASP A 115 3.04 8.28 -16.54
C ASP A 115 2.91 7.39 -17.78
N LEU A 116 1.69 6.98 -18.11
CA LEU A 116 1.41 6.13 -19.28
C LEU A 116 0.39 6.81 -20.19
N ASP A 117 0.62 6.76 -21.51
CA ASP A 117 -0.31 7.26 -22.51
C ASP A 117 -1.40 6.22 -22.78
N LEU A 118 -2.65 6.60 -22.51
CA LEU A 118 -3.82 5.74 -22.69
C LEU A 118 -4.09 5.39 -24.17
N GLN A 119 -3.51 6.10 -25.14
CA GLN A 119 -3.70 5.75 -26.55
C GLN A 119 -2.94 4.48 -26.96
N SER A 120 -1.83 4.19 -26.29
CA SER A 120 -0.96 3.05 -26.57
C SER A 120 -0.97 1.99 -25.48
N LEU A 121 -1.48 2.32 -24.28
CA LEU A 121 -1.45 1.46 -23.10
C LEU A 121 -2.00 0.05 -23.34
N SER A 122 -1.14 -0.93 -23.11
CA SER A 122 -1.46 -2.35 -23.01
C SER A 122 -1.38 -2.85 -21.57
N LYS A 123 -1.99 -4.02 -21.28
CA LYS A 123 -1.87 -4.69 -19.97
C LYS A 123 -0.39 -4.94 -19.60
N HIS A 124 0.43 -5.29 -20.58
CA HIS A 124 1.86 -5.55 -20.36
C HIS A 124 2.64 -4.30 -19.98
N GLU A 125 2.42 -3.18 -20.68
CA GLU A 125 3.06 -1.90 -20.30
C GLU A 125 2.61 -1.42 -18.92
N PHE A 126 1.37 -1.72 -18.54
CA PHE A 126 0.88 -1.45 -17.19
C PHE A 126 1.58 -2.34 -16.13
N ASP A 127 1.76 -3.64 -16.39
CA ASP A 127 2.51 -4.56 -15.50
C ASP A 127 3.97 -4.12 -15.32
N ASP A 128 4.63 -3.74 -16.42
CA ASP A 128 6.01 -3.24 -16.38
C ASP A 128 6.10 -1.95 -15.54
N ALA A 129 5.16 -1.03 -15.71
CA ALA A 129 5.09 0.21 -14.94
C ALA A 129 4.82 -0.05 -13.46
N LEU A 130 3.91 -0.97 -13.14
CA LEU A 130 3.59 -1.38 -11.77
C LEU A 130 4.81 -2.01 -11.09
N THR A 131 5.47 -2.94 -11.77
CA THR A 131 6.69 -3.61 -11.30
C THR A 131 7.80 -2.59 -11.03
N LEU A 132 8.00 -1.67 -11.96
CA LEU A 132 8.99 -0.61 -11.82
C LEU A 132 8.70 0.29 -10.61
N LEU A 133 7.44 0.64 -10.38
CA LEU A 133 7.03 1.46 -9.25
C LEU A 133 7.28 0.75 -7.91
N ILE A 134 7.06 -0.55 -7.85
CA ILE A 134 7.33 -1.37 -6.66
C ILE A 134 8.83 -1.46 -6.38
N VAL A 135 9.65 -1.72 -7.41
CA VAL A 135 11.11 -1.70 -7.28
C VAL A 135 11.61 -0.31 -6.86
N GLY A 136 11.07 0.75 -7.47
CA GLY A 136 11.34 2.13 -7.11
C GLY A 136 11.00 2.44 -5.65
N SER A 137 9.91 1.86 -5.13
CA SER A 137 9.48 2.06 -3.75
C SER A 137 10.48 1.44 -2.76
N GLN A 138 11.09 0.31 -3.09
CA GLN A 138 12.14 -0.30 -2.27
C GLN A 138 13.38 0.61 -2.24
N ASN A 139 13.77 1.17 -3.39
CA ASN A 139 14.86 2.16 -3.43
C ASN A 139 14.54 3.40 -2.59
N LEU A 140 13.28 3.87 -2.62
CA LEU A 140 12.83 5.00 -1.82
C LEU A 140 12.86 4.70 -0.31
N ILE A 141 12.40 3.51 0.12
CA ILE A 141 12.49 3.05 1.51
C ILE A 141 13.94 3.08 1.99
N ASN A 142 14.85 2.46 1.23
CA ASN A 142 16.26 2.38 1.58
C ASN A 142 16.91 3.76 1.64
N MET A 143 16.50 4.65 0.73
CA MET A 143 17.00 6.01 0.66
C MET A 143 16.64 6.83 1.90
N LEU A 144 15.45 6.59 2.45
CA LEU A 144 14.87 7.26 3.60
C LEU A 144 15.21 6.57 4.94
N GLY A 145 15.87 5.41 4.93
CA GLY A 145 16.20 4.66 6.15
C GLY A 145 14.96 4.13 6.87
N LEU A 146 13.95 3.68 6.11
CA LEU A 146 12.64 3.29 6.62
C LEU A 146 12.45 1.78 6.69
N GLU A 147 13.47 0.98 6.41
CA GLU A 147 13.39 -0.47 6.29
C GLU A 147 12.75 -1.10 7.55
N GLU A 148 13.26 -0.75 8.73
CA GLU A 148 12.74 -1.24 10.02
C GLU A 148 11.29 -0.79 10.24
N LYS A 149 10.99 0.48 10.00
CA LYS A 149 9.62 1.03 10.16
C LYS A 149 8.62 0.37 9.24
N VAL A 150 9.02 0.07 8.00
CA VAL A 150 8.19 -0.62 7.02
C VAL A 150 7.96 -2.08 7.46
N GLN A 151 8.99 -2.76 7.94
CA GLN A 151 8.84 -4.12 8.49
C GLN A 151 7.90 -4.14 9.70
N GLU A 152 8.06 -3.21 10.63
CA GLU A 152 7.16 -3.07 11.79
C GLU A 152 5.72 -2.77 11.37
N PHE A 153 5.53 -1.84 10.43
CA PHE A 153 4.21 -1.51 9.88
C PHE A 153 3.54 -2.71 9.22
N MET A 154 4.28 -3.48 8.43
CA MET A 154 3.77 -4.69 7.78
C MET A 154 3.38 -5.75 8.80
N LEU A 155 4.22 -5.97 9.82
CA LEU A 155 3.92 -6.91 10.90
C LEU A 155 2.66 -6.50 11.66
N GLU A 156 2.50 -5.21 11.96
CA GLU A 156 1.30 -4.69 12.62
C GLU A 156 0.05 -4.84 11.76
N ARG A 157 0.15 -4.63 10.44
CA ARG A 157 -0.96 -4.90 9.51
C ARG A 157 -1.37 -6.37 9.54
N PHE A 158 -0.40 -7.29 9.57
CA PHE A 158 -0.71 -8.71 9.71
C PHE A 158 -1.34 -9.05 11.07
N ARG A 159 -0.91 -8.42 12.18
CA ARG A 159 -1.56 -8.60 13.48
C ARG A 159 -3.02 -8.17 13.47
N GLN A 160 -3.31 -7.02 12.89
CA GLN A 160 -4.68 -6.51 12.75
C GLN A 160 -5.54 -7.44 11.91
N PHE A 161 -5.00 -7.93 10.79
CA PHE A 161 -5.66 -8.93 9.96
C PHE A 161 -6.01 -10.19 10.77
N VAL A 162 -5.03 -10.79 11.45
CA VAL A 162 -5.24 -11.98 12.30
C VAL A 162 -6.29 -11.71 13.38
N ALA A 163 -6.24 -10.56 14.05
CA ALA A 163 -7.21 -10.22 15.09
C ALA A 163 -8.64 -10.13 14.54
N ILE A 164 -8.82 -9.51 13.38
CA ILE A 164 -10.11 -9.43 12.69
C ILE A 164 -10.58 -10.84 12.34
N LYS A 165 -9.73 -11.67 11.71
CA LYS A 165 -10.13 -13.01 11.25
C LYS A 165 -10.48 -13.98 12.38
N LEU A 166 -9.69 -13.97 13.46
CA LEU A 166 -10.02 -14.72 14.67
C LEU A 166 -11.35 -14.24 15.29
N SER A 167 -11.63 -12.94 15.26
CA SER A 167 -12.90 -12.40 15.75
C SER A 167 -14.10 -12.78 14.88
N GLU A 168 -13.89 -12.99 13.58
CA GLU A 168 -14.87 -13.48 12.62
C GLU A 168 -15.09 -15.00 12.71
N GLY A 169 -14.24 -15.71 13.48
CA GLY A 169 -14.31 -17.17 13.68
C GLY A 169 -13.63 -17.98 12.57
N GLU A 170 -12.76 -17.35 11.79
CA GLU A 170 -11.94 -18.02 10.77
C GLU A 170 -10.92 -18.97 11.44
N SER A 171 -10.61 -20.09 10.77
CA SER A 171 -9.74 -21.11 11.35
C SER A 171 -8.26 -20.68 11.32
N ASN A 172 -7.47 -21.17 12.27
CA ASN A 172 -6.02 -20.89 12.27
C ASN A 172 -5.34 -21.39 10.99
N ASP A 173 -5.83 -22.48 10.39
CA ASP A 173 -5.27 -23.03 9.15
C ASP A 173 -5.52 -22.08 7.96
N ASP A 174 -6.73 -21.49 7.87
CA ASP A 174 -7.06 -20.52 6.80
C ASP A 174 -6.27 -19.21 6.96
N ILE A 175 -6.11 -18.75 8.21
CA ILE A 175 -5.30 -17.55 8.52
C ILE A 175 -3.82 -17.82 8.20
N MET A 176 -3.31 -19.01 8.52
CA MET A 176 -1.95 -19.41 8.23
C MET A 176 -1.68 -19.43 6.71
N ASP A 177 -2.59 -20.04 5.94
CA ASP A 177 -2.52 -20.06 4.49
C ASP A 177 -2.45 -18.64 3.92
N PHE A 178 -3.28 -17.72 4.43
CA PHE A 178 -3.21 -16.32 4.04
C PHE A 178 -1.86 -15.69 4.38
N LEU A 179 -1.37 -15.81 5.61
CA LEU A 179 -0.14 -15.13 6.04
C LEU A 179 1.08 -15.60 5.23
N VAL A 180 1.18 -16.89 4.96
CA VAL A 180 2.31 -17.48 4.24
C VAL A 180 2.18 -17.25 2.73
N ASN A 181 1.06 -17.66 2.13
CA ASN A 181 0.93 -17.66 0.66
C ASN A 181 0.56 -16.27 0.12
N ARG A 182 -0.37 -15.58 0.79
CA ARG A 182 -0.83 -14.22 0.45
C ARG A 182 0.01 -13.11 1.05
N GLY A 183 0.49 -13.29 2.29
CA GLY A 183 1.29 -12.29 3.00
C GLY A 183 2.78 -12.41 2.73
N GLY A 184 3.28 -13.57 2.30
CA GLY A 184 4.71 -13.81 2.09
C GLY A 184 5.52 -13.90 3.39
N LEU A 185 4.86 -14.17 4.52
CA LEU A 185 5.53 -14.39 5.80
C LEU A 185 6.17 -15.78 5.85
N ASP A 186 7.27 -15.86 6.59
CA ASP A 186 7.82 -17.15 7.00
C ASP A 186 6.82 -17.87 7.92
N SER A 187 6.70 -19.20 7.77
CA SER A 187 5.74 -20.01 8.53
C SER A 187 5.94 -19.88 10.03
N ASP A 188 7.18 -19.81 10.50
CA ASP A 188 7.48 -19.73 11.92
C ASP A 188 7.07 -18.37 12.49
N ILE A 189 7.22 -17.30 11.69
CA ILE A 189 6.78 -15.95 12.06
C ILE A 189 5.25 -15.88 12.05
N ALA A 190 4.59 -16.47 11.06
CA ALA A 190 3.14 -16.51 10.96
C ALA A 190 2.50 -17.27 12.14
N GLU A 191 3.08 -18.41 12.54
CA GLU A 191 2.64 -19.18 13.71
C GLU A 191 2.75 -18.35 15.00
N GLN A 192 3.92 -17.73 15.21
CA GLN A 192 4.13 -16.86 16.37
C GLN A 192 3.14 -15.69 16.41
N LEU A 193 2.77 -15.16 15.25
CA LEU A 193 1.83 -14.06 15.14
C LEU A 193 0.42 -14.48 15.58
N ILE A 194 -0.07 -15.60 15.07
CA ILE A 194 -1.38 -16.16 15.42
C ILE A 194 -1.44 -16.46 16.92
N ASP A 195 -0.39 -17.09 17.45
CA ASP A 195 -0.27 -17.41 18.89
C ASP A 195 -0.31 -16.15 19.77
N GLN A 196 0.41 -15.10 19.39
CA GLN A 196 0.47 -13.84 20.13
C GLN A 196 -0.90 -13.17 20.17
N VAL A 197 -1.57 -13.05 19.02
CA VAL A 197 -2.89 -12.41 18.94
C VAL A 197 -3.96 -13.23 19.67
N THR A 198 -3.93 -14.56 19.55
CA THR A 198 -4.87 -15.46 20.25
C THR A 198 -4.77 -15.29 21.77
N LYS A 199 -3.55 -15.27 22.33
CA LYS A 199 -3.33 -15.05 23.77
C LYS A 199 -3.87 -13.70 24.24
N VAL A 200 -3.70 -12.63 23.45
CA VAL A 200 -4.23 -11.30 23.78
C VAL A 200 -5.77 -11.30 23.78
N LEU A 201 -6.40 -11.92 22.78
CA LEU A 201 -7.86 -12.01 22.69
C LEU A 201 -8.47 -12.84 23.82
N ASP A 202 -7.85 -13.96 24.18
CA ASP A 202 -8.33 -14.83 25.27
C ASP A 202 -8.16 -14.16 26.64
N SER A 203 -7.02 -13.49 26.88
CA SER A 203 -6.82 -12.72 28.12
C SER A 203 -7.82 -11.56 28.28
N SER A 204 -8.26 -10.97 27.16
CA SER A 204 -9.27 -9.90 27.15
C SER A 204 -10.68 -10.42 27.47
N LYS A 205 -10.98 -11.68 27.11
CA LYS A 205 -12.25 -12.34 27.43
C LYS A 205 -12.32 -12.77 28.91
N ASP A 206 -11.20 -13.14 29.51
CA ASP A 206 -11.12 -13.57 30.92
C ASP A 206 -11.23 -12.41 31.92
N THR A 207 -10.96 -11.17 31.49
CA THR A 207 -11.17 -9.94 32.28
C THR A 207 -12.58 -9.33 32.14
N GLY A 208 -13.52 -10.05 31.51
CA GLY A 208 -14.84 -9.56 31.11
C GLY A 208 -15.98 -9.64 32.14
N GLU A 209 -15.70 -9.74 33.45
CA GLU A 209 -16.69 -9.43 34.49
C GLU A 209 -16.25 -8.17 35.27
N GLU A 210 -17.18 -7.22 35.38
CA GLU A 210 -17.08 -5.89 36.00
C GLU A 210 -16.43 -4.76 35.19
N THR A 211 -17.18 -4.18 34.25
CA THR A 211 -17.54 -2.75 34.34
C THR A 211 -18.77 -2.45 33.50
N SER A 212 -19.94 -2.65 34.10
CA SER A 212 -21.15 -1.94 33.70
C SER A 212 -20.94 -0.44 33.91
N GLY A 213 -21.04 0.34 32.84
CA GLY A 213 -21.39 1.75 32.90
C GLY A 213 -20.26 2.77 32.98
N ARG A 214 -19.55 2.99 31.86
CA ARG A 214 -19.13 4.37 31.49
C ARG A 214 -19.34 4.58 30.00
N LYS A 215 -20.29 5.47 29.67
CA LYS A 215 -20.43 6.06 28.34
C LYS A 215 -19.11 6.74 27.98
N TYR A 216 -18.51 6.33 26.88
CA TYR A 216 -17.41 7.06 26.26
C TYR A 216 -18.02 8.16 25.38
N GLU A 217 -17.85 9.42 25.79
CA GLU A 217 -18.02 10.58 24.90
C GLU A 217 -16.65 10.80 24.22
N GLY A 218 -16.57 10.49 22.93
CA GLY A 218 -15.35 10.66 22.14
C GLY A 218 -15.01 12.14 21.91
N PRO A 219 -13.73 12.48 21.65
CA PRO A 219 -13.36 13.84 21.31
C PRO A 219 -13.85 14.19 19.90
N MET A 220 -14.63 15.26 19.80
CA MET A 220 -14.92 15.95 18.54
C MET A 220 -13.64 16.63 18.08
N TYR A 221 -13.08 16.16 16.97
CA TYR A 221 -12.10 16.93 16.21
C TYR A 221 -12.85 17.70 15.13
N GLY A 222 -12.66 19.02 15.14
CA GLY A 222 -12.96 19.95 14.05
C GLY A 222 -11.67 20.55 13.49
#